data_AF-A0A4Q4MY46-F1
#
_entry.id   AF-A0A4Q4MY46-F1
#
_cell.length_a   1.000
_cell.length_b   1.000
_cell.length_c   1.000
_cell.angle_alpha   90.00
_cell.angle_beta   90.00
_cell.angle_gamma   90.00
#
_symmetry.space_group_name_H-M   'P 1'
#
loop_
_entity.id
_entity.type
_entity.pdbx_description
1 polymer ?
#
loop_
_entity_poly.entity_id
_entity_poly.type
_entity_poly.pdbx_seq_one_letter_code
_entity_poly.pdbx_strand_id
1 'polypeptide(L)'
;MIIFGFNKDAYDNDQDEHKTETAYLQEWRQQGPLSVLIDIINYIQTPQQHDLFANCQRRVNAKAPDQNQDIFEPVKPVVTRWNSFYDTFVCAAKLHSAVNEYAQGHIERTMGADAYARSRNNKLPKVPAWMRSNGLTADDWAVITQYISVLEPLKEATKRLEARGKAGRFGAIYEVIPVFEAVLAVYEQLLKNYNSVNYNANGAPEDHLPINLRAAWAKLDAYYTKLDDSPVYFAATCLHPYYRSYCENSWRDKPSWLEANNAGLQQLWALYRPQIQRPSRPPVRLSSGINDTINALVNAEPYGAVEVTEMDELERWRRLEPRWTQEQFEQGGNPVSYWISLRPKYPHLARLAIDILTIPASSCECERLFSELGDLLEPRRRKIGSQLLAAIQCIRSWRDAGFKPPSDSVVSDVTDAEVAAIYNICKWDSDV
;
A
#
# COMPACT_ATOMS: atom_id res chain seq x y z
N MET A 1 -6.93 -10.51 -10.18
CA MET A 1 -7.52 -10.01 -8.92
C MET A 1 -7.64 -11.20 -7.97
N ILE A 2 -7.38 -11.08 -6.68
CA ILE A 2 -7.26 -12.23 -5.76
C ILE A 2 -8.51 -13.14 -5.71
N ILE A 3 -9.69 -12.55 -5.88
CA ILE A 3 -10.98 -13.28 -5.80
C ILE A 3 -11.42 -13.85 -7.17
N PHE A 4 -11.01 -13.21 -8.27
CA PHE A 4 -11.47 -13.51 -9.63
C PHE A 4 -10.31 -13.80 -10.60
N GLY A 5 -9.14 -14.10 -10.07
CA GLY A 5 -7.90 -14.28 -10.81
C GLY A 5 -7.78 -15.69 -11.36
N PHE A 6 -7.30 -15.83 -12.58
CA PHE A 6 -7.09 -17.13 -13.18
C PHE A 6 -5.61 -17.53 -13.02
N ASN A 7 -5.33 -18.54 -12.21
CA ASN A 7 -4.00 -19.16 -12.12
C ASN A 7 -4.18 -20.68 -12.08
N LYS A 8 -3.85 -21.37 -13.18
CA LYS A 8 -3.96 -22.83 -13.29
C LYS A 8 -2.96 -23.56 -12.38
N ASP A 9 -1.86 -22.90 -12.03
CA ASP A 9 -0.83 -23.47 -11.17
C ASP A 9 -1.21 -23.40 -9.68
N ALA A 10 -2.39 -22.85 -9.34
CA ALA A 10 -2.90 -22.78 -7.97
C ALA A 10 -3.72 -24.01 -7.54
N TYR A 11 -3.99 -24.93 -8.48
CA TYR A 11 -4.68 -26.20 -8.22
C TYR A 11 -3.71 -27.20 -7.59
N ASP A 12 -4.13 -27.86 -6.52
CA ASP A 12 -3.31 -28.82 -5.75
C ASP A 12 -3.80 -30.26 -5.96
N ASN A 13 -4.39 -30.50 -7.13
CA ASN A 13 -4.89 -31.79 -7.59
C ASN A 13 -4.13 -32.25 -8.85
N ASP A 14 -4.33 -33.53 -9.20
CA ASP A 14 -3.77 -34.13 -10.41
C ASP A 14 -4.15 -33.34 -11.68
N GLN A 15 -3.24 -33.27 -12.67
CA GLN A 15 -3.43 -32.47 -13.89
C GLN A 15 -4.71 -32.82 -14.68
N ASP A 16 -5.21 -34.05 -14.54
CA ASP A 16 -6.44 -34.52 -15.18
C ASP A 16 -7.71 -33.91 -14.55
N GLU A 17 -7.65 -33.42 -13.30
CA GLU A 17 -8.76 -32.79 -12.58
C GLU A 17 -8.85 -31.26 -12.80
N HIS A 18 -7.79 -30.63 -13.33
CA HIS A 18 -7.70 -29.18 -13.51
C HIS A 18 -8.81 -28.59 -14.38
N LYS A 19 -9.34 -29.36 -15.34
CA LYS A 19 -10.48 -28.92 -16.18
C LYS A 19 -11.77 -28.83 -15.37
N THR A 20 -11.97 -29.77 -14.46
CA THR A 20 -13.14 -29.88 -13.59
C THR A 20 -13.10 -28.79 -12.52
N GLU A 21 -11.97 -28.60 -11.86
CA GLU A 21 -11.76 -27.51 -10.89
C GLU A 21 -11.92 -26.13 -11.53
N THR A 22 -11.42 -25.95 -12.77
CA THR A 22 -11.61 -24.71 -13.52
C THR A 22 -13.09 -24.40 -13.76
N ALA A 23 -13.88 -25.42 -14.12
CA ALA A 23 -15.32 -25.26 -14.33
C ALA A 23 -16.04 -24.93 -13.02
N TYR A 24 -15.73 -25.64 -11.92
CA TYR A 24 -16.31 -25.37 -10.61
C TYR A 24 -15.96 -23.98 -10.08
N LEU A 25 -14.71 -23.53 -10.20
CA LEU A 25 -14.34 -22.17 -9.82
C LEU A 25 -15.00 -21.11 -10.69
N GLN A 26 -15.22 -21.38 -11.97
CA GLN A 26 -15.94 -20.45 -12.84
C GLN A 26 -17.41 -20.34 -12.43
N GLU A 27 -18.05 -21.45 -12.11
CA GLU A 27 -19.42 -21.48 -11.59
C GLU A 27 -19.51 -20.78 -10.22
N TRP A 28 -18.59 -21.09 -9.29
CA TRP A 28 -18.52 -20.45 -7.98
C TRP A 28 -18.28 -18.94 -8.09
N ARG A 29 -17.47 -18.47 -9.04
CA ARG A 29 -17.30 -17.03 -9.30
C ARG A 29 -18.56 -16.35 -9.82
N GLN A 30 -19.45 -17.10 -10.48
CA GLN A 30 -20.70 -16.57 -11.02
C GLN A 30 -21.84 -16.63 -10.00
N GLN A 31 -21.94 -17.72 -9.25
CA GLN A 31 -23.10 -18.03 -8.42
C GLN A 31 -22.78 -18.22 -6.93
N GLY A 32 -21.51 -18.19 -6.55
CA GLY A 32 -21.08 -18.35 -5.16
C GLY A 32 -21.40 -17.15 -4.27
N PRO A 33 -21.13 -17.29 -2.95
CA PRO A 33 -21.55 -16.33 -1.92
C PRO A 33 -21.12 -14.89 -2.19
N LEU A 34 -19.88 -14.71 -2.65
CA LEU A 34 -19.33 -13.38 -2.95
C LEU A 34 -20.05 -12.73 -4.13
N SER A 35 -20.37 -13.49 -5.17
CA SER A 35 -21.06 -12.99 -6.36
C SER A 35 -22.49 -12.58 -6.02
N VAL A 36 -23.21 -13.44 -5.28
CA VAL A 36 -24.57 -13.15 -4.81
C VAL A 36 -24.60 -11.89 -3.93
N LEU A 37 -23.65 -11.76 -3.00
CA LEU A 37 -23.56 -10.56 -2.17
C LEU A 37 -23.30 -9.31 -3.02
N ILE A 38 -22.34 -9.36 -3.94
CA ILE A 38 -22.01 -8.25 -4.84
C ILE A 38 -23.22 -7.85 -5.68
N ASP A 39 -23.98 -8.81 -6.21
CA ASP A 39 -25.18 -8.55 -7.00
C ASP A 39 -26.29 -7.89 -6.18
N ILE A 40 -26.49 -8.30 -4.92
CA ILE A 40 -27.46 -7.67 -4.01
C ILE A 40 -27.05 -6.22 -3.75
N ILE A 41 -25.78 -5.97 -3.41
CA ILE A 41 -25.26 -4.62 -3.12
C ILE A 41 -25.32 -3.74 -4.37
N ASN A 42 -24.92 -4.26 -5.53
CA ASN A 42 -24.97 -3.55 -6.80
C ASN A 42 -26.39 -3.27 -7.25
N TYR A 43 -27.38 -4.06 -6.85
CA TYR A 43 -28.78 -3.81 -7.16
C TYR A 43 -29.34 -2.57 -6.43
N ILE A 44 -28.77 -2.16 -5.29
CA ILE A 44 -29.19 -0.96 -4.56
C ILE A 44 -28.58 0.27 -5.23
N GLN A 45 -29.31 0.91 -6.16
CA GLN A 45 -28.80 2.05 -6.94
C GLN A 45 -29.69 3.28 -6.89
N THR A 46 -31.00 3.07 -6.90
CA THR A 46 -31.99 4.15 -6.95
C THR A 46 -32.33 4.64 -5.54
N PRO A 47 -32.76 5.91 -5.37
CA PRO A 47 -33.20 6.42 -4.07
C PRO A 47 -34.23 5.52 -3.40
N GLN A 48 -35.18 4.97 -4.17
CA GLN A 48 -36.20 4.05 -3.68
C GLN A 48 -35.61 2.74 -3.13
N GLN A 49 -34.57 2.20 -3.76
CA GLN A 49 -33.89 1.00 -3.27
C GLN A 49 -33.07 1.30 -2.01
N HIS A 50 -32.42 2.46 -1.94
CA HIS A 50 -31.73 2.92 -0.73
C HIS A 50 -32.72 3.10 0.42
N ASP A 51 -33.87 3.71 0.19
CA ASP A 51 -34.94 3.86 1.19
C ASP A 51 -35.47 2.50 1.64
N LEU A 52 -35.67 1.56 0.70
CA LEU A 52 -36.10 0.21 1.03
C LEU A 52 -35.08 -0.51 1.90
N PHE A 53 -33.78 -0.39 1.58
CA PHE A 53 -32.71 -0.99 2.37
C PHE A 53 -32.58 -0.34 3.76
N ALA A 54 -32.68 0.99 3.85
CA ALA A 54 -32.72 1.72 5.12
C ALA A 54 -33.92 1.27 5.99
N ASN A 55 -35.07 1.01 5.37
CA ASN A 55 -36.22 0.45 6.09
C ASN A 55 -35.97 -0.96 6.61
N CYS A 56 -35.25 -1.82 5.87
CA CYS A 56 -34.81 -3.12 6.40
C CYS A 56 -33.90 -2.94 7.63
N GLN A 57 -32.91 -2.04 7.55
CA GLN A 57 -32.03 -1.73 8.69
C GLN A 57 -32.83 -1.27 9.91
N ARG A 58 -33.79 -0.34 9.75
CA ARG A 58 -34.66 0.11 10.85
C ARG A 58 -35.45 -1.05 11.49
N ARG A 59 -35.98 -1.97 10.69
CA ARG A 59 -36.73 -3.14 11.20
C ARG A 59 -35.83 -4.12 11.94
N VAL A 60 -34.60 -4.30 11.49
CA VAL A 60 -33.59 -5.12 12.19
C VAL A 60 -33.18 -4.44 13.49
N ASN A 61 -32.82 -3.16 13.46
CA ASN A 61 -32.37 -2.40 14.63
C ASN A 61 -33.46 -2.31 15.72
N ALA A 62 -34.73 -2.23 15.33
CA ALA A 62 -35.86 -2.26 16.26
C ALA A 62 -35.98 -3.57 17.06
N LYS A 63 -35.44 -4.70 16.55
CA LYS A 63 -35.41 -5.98 17.26
C LYS A 63 -34.29 -6.05 18.31
N ALA A 64 -33.32 -5.13 18.27
CA ALA A 64 -32.19 -5.05 19.19
C ALA A 64 -31.96 -3.59 19.62
N PRO A 65 -32.86 -2.99 20.42
CA PRO A 65 -32.83 -1.57 20.78
C PRO A 65 -31.58 -1.15 21.56
N ASP A 66 -30.93 -2.09 22.24
CA ASP A 66 -29.69 -1.85 23.00
C ASP A 66 -28.43 -1.77 22.11
N GLN A 67 -28.55 -2.02 20.81
CA GLN A 67 -27.46 -1.93 19.83
C GLN A 67 -27.52 -0.62 19.03
N ASN A 68 -26.41 -0.32 18.32
CA ASN A 68 -26.30 0.86 17.48
C ASN A 68 -27.46 0.93 16.47
N GLN A 69 -28.17 2.07 16.45
CA GLN A 69 -29.33 2.33 15.61
C GLN A 69 -28.98 3.06 14.31
N ASP A 70 -27.69 3.35 14.09
CA ASP A 70 -27.20 4.02 12.89
C ASP A 70 -27.64 3.28 11.61
N ILE A 71 -28.01 4.08 10.60
CA ILE A 71 -28.33 3.58 9.27
C ILE A 71 -27.14 3.87 8.38
N PHE A 72 -26.58 2.81 7.80
CA PHE A 72 -25.39 2.90 6.96
C PHE A 72 -25.75 2.77 5.48
N GLU A 73 -25.03 3.53 4.66
CA GLU A 73 -25.09 3.32 3.22
C GLU A 73 -24.28 2.08 2.82
N PRO A 74 -24.79 1.24 1.89
CA PRO A 74 -24.03 0.13 1.38
C PRO A 74 -22.81 0.64 0.59
N VAL A 75 -21.64 0.06 0.86
CA VAL A 75 -20.41 0.35 0.13
C VAL A 75 -20.37 -0.51 -1.13
N LYS A 76 -20.19 0.10 -2.30
CA LYS A 76 -20.11 -0.61 -3.57
C LYS A 76 -18.66 -0.95 -3.94
N PRO A 77 -18.42 -2.15 -4.50
CA PRO A 77 -17.10 -2.51 -4.97
C PRO A 77 -16.79 -1.79 -6.28
N VAL A 78 -15.58 -1.25 -6.38
CA VAL A 78 -15.00 -0.66 -7.60
C VAL A 78 -14.03 -1.68 -8.18
N VAL A 79 -14.36 -2.19 -9.37
CA VAL A 79 -13.61 -3.28 -10.03
C VAL A 79 -12.12 -2.97 -10.19
N THR A 80 -11.77 -1.71 -10.44
CA THR A 80 -10.37 -1.26 -10.61
C THR A 80 -9.59 -1.11 -9.30
N ARG A 81 -10.26 -1.17 -8.13
CA ARG A 81 -9.65 -0.96 -6.81
C ARG A 81 -10.01 -2.11 -5.88
N TRP A 82 -9.15 -3.11 -5.79
CA TRP A 82 -9.39 -4.31 -4.98
C TRP A 82 -9.67 -4.01 -3.49
N ASN A 83 -9.09 -2.94 -2.95
CA ASN A 83 -9.36 -2.43 -1.61
C ASN A 83 -10.84 -2.14 -1.32
N SER A 84 -11.63 -1.84 -2.36
CA SER A 84 -13.07 -1.57 -2.23
C SER A 84 -13.90 -2.83 -1.99
N PHE A 85 -13.40 -4.00 -2.39
CA PHE A 85 -14.07 -5.28 -2.14
C PHE A 85 -14.00 -5.62 -0.65
N TYR A 86 -12.84 -5.41 -0.02
CA TYR A 86 -12.72 -5.53 1.44
C TYR A 86 -13.72 -4.61 2.16
N ASP A 87 -13.77 -3.32 1.80
CA ASP A 87 -14.69 -2.37 2.45
C ASP A 87 -16.16 -2.75 2.23
N THR A 88 -16.50 -3.23 1.03
CA THR A 88 -17.83 -3.76 0.69
C THR A 88 -18.19 -4.92 1.58
N PHE A 89 -17.32 -5.93 1.70
CA PHE A 89 -17.60 -7.14 2.47
C PHE A 89 -17.68 -6.85 3.97
N VAL A 90 -16.79 -6.01 4.52
CA VAL A 90 -16.85 -5.58 5.93
C VAL A 90 -18.14 -4.82 6.23
N CYS A 91 -18.54 -3.89 5.35
CA CYS A 91 -19.81 -3.18 5.50
C CYS A 91 -21.01 -4.14 5.43
N ALA A 92 -21.02 -5.03 4.44
CA ALA A 92 -22.08 -6.01 4.28
C ALA A 92 -22.18 -6.99 5.46
N ALA A 93 -21.06 -7.47 6.01
CA ALA A 93 -21.04 -8.37 7.17
C ALA A 93 -21.60 -7.69 8.43
N LYS A 94 -21.29 -6.39 8.63
CA LYS A 94 -21.91 -5.58 9.69
C LYS A 94 -23.42 -5.45 9.51
N LEU A 95 -23.87 -5.38 8.27
CA LEU A 95 -25.29 -5.24 7.88
C LEU A 95 -25.95 -6.57 7.50
N HIS A 96 -25.37 -7.73 7.81
CA HIS A 96 -25.77 -9.01 7.23
C HIS A 96 -27.27 -9.31 7.43
N SER A 97 -27.81 -9.00 8.61
CA SER A 97 -29.23 -9.17 8.92
C SER A 97 -30.14 -8.29 8.05
N ALA A 98 -29.75 -7.04 7.80
CA ALA A 98 -30.48 -6.13 6.92
C ALA A 98 -30.35 -6.52 5.45
N VAL A 99 -29.17 -7.02 5.03
CA VAL A 99 -28.94 -7.58 3.68
C VAL A 99 -29.83 -8.80 3.45
N ASN A 100 -29.88 -9.72 4.41
CA ASN A 100 -30.74 -10.90 4.32
C ASN A 100 -32.22 -10.51 4.27
N GLU A 101 -32.65 -9.57 5.10
CA GLU A 101 -34.04 -9.10 5.10
C GLU A 101 -34.41 -8.41 3.78
N TYR A 102 -33.50 -7.61 3.22
CA TYR A 102 -33.68 -6.99 1.91
C TYR A 102 -33.76 -8.01 0.78
N ALA A 103 -32.86 -9.01 0.78
CA ALA A 103 -32.84 -10.06 -0.21
C ALA A 103 -34.12 -10.92 -0.16
N GLN A 104 -34.51 -11.35 1.05
CA GLN A 104 -35.70 -12.15 1.28
C GLN A 104 -36.97 -11.45 0.78
N GLY A 105 -37.10 -10.15 1.04
CA GLY A 105 -38.24 -9.37 0.56
C GLY A 105 -38.35 -9.31 -0.97
N HIS A 106 -37.23 -9.35 -1.70
CA HIS A 106 -37.24 -9.44 -3.17
C HIS A 106 -37.49 -10.86 -3.69
N ILE A 107 -36.95 -11.87 -3.00
CA ILE A 107 -37.16 -13.29 -3.32
C ILE A 107 -38.66 -13.63 -3.20
N GLU A 108 -39.30 -13.27 -2.09
CA GLU A 108 -40.73 -13.55 -1.85
C GLU A 108 -41.64 -12.87 -2.89
N ARG A 109 -41.36 -11.61 -3.23
CA ARG A 109 -42.10 -10.89 -4.29
C ARG A 109 -41.92 -11.55 -5.65
N THR A 110 -40.70 -11.96 -5.96
CA THR A 110 -40.38 -12.64 -7.23
C THR A 110 -41.07 -13.99 -7.31
N MET A 111 -41.07 -14.77 -6.23
CA MET A 111 -41.81 -16.03 -6.14
C MET A 111 -43.30 -15.84 -6.40
N GLY A 112 -43.91 -14.82 -5.79
CA GLY A 112 -45.32 -14.48 -6.02
C GLY A 112 -45.60 -14.07 -7.46
N ALA A 113 -44.74 -13.25 -8.05
CA ALA A 113 -44.86 -12.81 -9.44
C ALA A 113 -44.68 -13.97 -10.44
N ASP A 114 -43.73 -14.86 -10.19
CA ASP A 114 -43.50 -16.08 -10.99
C ASP A 114 -44.70 -17.02 -10.91
N ALA A 115 -45.27 -17.24 -9.71
CA ALA A 115 -46.48 -18.06 -9.51
C ALA A 115 -47.68 -17.47 -10.27
N TYR A 116 -47.88 -16.15 -10.18
CA TYR A 116 -48.92 -15.46 -10.93
C TYR A 116 -48.73 -15.58 -12.45
N ALA A 117 -47.52 -15.35 -12.95
CA ALA A 117 -47.20 -15.47 -14.37
C ALA A 117 -47.47 -16.90 -14.89
N ARG A 118 -47.04 -17.93 -14.15
CA ARG A 118 -47.29 -19.35 -14.48
C ARG A 118 -48.79 -19.66 -14.53
N SER A 119 -49.56 -19.17 -13.56
CA SER A 119 -51.02 -19.39 -13.52
C SER A 119 -51.77 -18.81 -14.74
N ARG A 120 -51.20 -17.77 -15.37
CA ARG A 120 -51.75 -17.08 -16.53
C ARG A 120 -51.07 -17.47 -17.85
N ASN A 121 -50.14 -18.43 -17.82
CA ASN A 121 -49.31 -18.82 -18.95
C ASN A 121 -48.54 -17.64 -19.58
N ASN A 122 -48.13 -16.68 -18.75
CA ASN A 122 -47.36 -15.50 -19.12
C ASN A 122 -45.85 -15.76 -19.00
N LYS A 123 -45.05 -14.94 -19.70
CA LYS A 123 -43.59 -14.94 -19.53
C LYS A 123 -43.21 -14.49 -18.12
N LEU A 124 -42.21 -15.15 -17.55
CA LEU A 124 -41.67 -14.79 -16.23
C LEU A 124 -41.05 -13.38 -16.26
N PRO A 125 -41.14 -12.60 -15.17
CA PRO A 125 -40.49 -11.31 -15.05
C PRO A 125 -38.98 -11.44 -15.18
N LYS A 126 -38.35 -10.50 -15.86
CA LYS A 126 -36.88 -10.43 -15.98
C LYS A 126 -36.31 -9.78 -14.72
N VAL A 127 -35.68 -10.59 -13.88
CA VAL A 127 -35.05 -10.16 -12.61
C VAL A 127 -33.67 -10.80 -12.45
N PRO A 128 -32.77 -10.23 -11.63
CA PRO A 128 -31.48 -10.83 -11.30
C PRO A 128 -31.59 -12.27 -10.77
N ALA A 129 -30.54 -13.08 -10.98
CA ALA A 129 -30.54 -14.50 -10.63
C ALA A 129 -30.73 -14.74 -9.12
N TRP A 130 -30.11 -13.93 -8.26
CA TRP A 130 -30.23 -14.06 -6.80
C TRP A 130 -31.66 -13.87 -6.28
N MET A 131 -32.55 -13.19 -7.02
CA MET A 131 -33.96 -13.05 -6.63
C MET A 131 -34.76 -14.35 -6.80
N ARG A 132 -34.16 -15.37 -7.42
CA ARG A 132 -34.67 -16.74 -7.53
C ARG A 132 -33.82 -17.76 -6.79
N SER A 133 -32.88 -17.31 -5.96
CA SER A 133 -32.10 -18.19 -5.08
C SER A 133 -32.70 -18.22 -3.66
N ASN A 134 -32.05 -18.94 -2.75
CA ASN A 134 -32.41 -18.99 -1.33
C ASN A 134 -31.80 -17.82 -0.52
N GLY A 135 -31.28 -16.78 -1.19
CA GLY A 135 -30.54 -15.69 -0.54
C GLY A 135 -29.16 -16.14 -0.05
N LEU A 136 -28.61 -15.41 0.92
CA LEU A 136 -27.36 -15.75 1.61
C LEU A 136 -27.66 -16.52 2.90
N THR A 137 -27.16 -17.73 3.00
CA THR A 137 -27.25 -18.62 4.16
C THR A 137 -26.20 -18.28 5.23
N ALA A 138 -26.31 -18.93 6.41
CA ALA A 138 -25.30 -18.77 7.45
C ALA A 138 -23.90 -19.23 7.00
N ASP A 139 -23.84 -20.31 6.21
CA ASP A 139 -22.59 -20.84 5.65
C ASP A 139 -22.00 -19.88 4.61
N ASP A 140 -22.84 -19.24 3.79
CA ASP A 140 -22.42 -18.20 2.84
C ASP A 140 -21.75 -17.02 3.56
N TRP A 141 -22.35 -16.57 4.68
CA TRP A 141 -21.77 -15.52 5.51
C TRP A 141 -20.47 -15.94 6.20
N ALA A 142 -20.32 -17.22 6.57
CA ALA A 142 -19.06 -17.76 7.06
C ALA A 142 -17.97 -17.69 5.97
N VAL A 143 -18.29 -18.06 4.72
CA VAL A 143 -17.38 -17.93 3.57
C VAL A 143 -17.01 -16.47 3.33
N ILE A 144 -17.98 -15.54 3.31
CA ILE A 144 -17.71 -14.10 3.15
C ILE A 144 -16.74 -13.61 4.25
N THR A 145 -16.94 -14.04 5.49
CA THR A 145 -16.08 -13.68 6.63
C THR A 145 -14.65 -14.23 6.47
N GLN A 146 -14.49 -15.43 5.95
CA GLN A 146 -13.17 -15.98 5.60
C GLN A 146 -12.48 -15.15 4.52
N TYR A 147 -13.20 -14.66 3.50
CA TYR A 147 -12.59 -13.77 2.51
C TYR A 147 -12.24 -12.39 3.06
N ILE A 148 -12.98 -11.87 4.06
CA ILE A 148 -12.58 -10.65 4.77
C ILE A 148 -11.21 -10.84 5.43
N SER A 149 -11.00 -11.95 6.13
CA SER A 149 -9.71 -12.21 6.80
C SER A 149 -8.56 -12.43 5.81
N VAL A 150 -8.83 -13.00 4.62
CA VAL A 150 -7.81 -13.09 3.56
C VAL A 150 -7.46 -11.71 3.01
N LEU A 151 -8.43 -10.81 2.82
CA LEU A 151 -8.20 -9.49 2.23
C LEU A 151 -7.63 -8.46 3.22
N GLU A 152 -7.81 -8.68 4.52
CA GLU A 152 -7.41 -7.73 5.58
C GLU A 152 -5.91 -7.40 5.61
N PRO A 153 -4.98 -8.38 5.58
CA PRO A 153 -3.55 -8.09 5.61
C PRO A 153 -3.12 -7.22 4.42
N LEU A 154 -3.72 -7.45 3.26
CA LEU A 154 -3.46 -6.65 2.08
C LEU A 154 -3.99 -5.23 2.26
N LYS A 155 -5.24 -5.08 2.75
CA LYS A 155 -5.84 -3.77 3.00
C LYS A 155 -4.96 -2.94 3.91
N GLU A 156 -4.44 -3.56 4.97
CA GLU A 156 -3.56 -2.90 5.92
C GLU A 156 -2.20 -2.56 5.31
N ALA A 157 -1.57 -3.51 4.61
CA ALA A 157 -0.32 -3.27 3.88
C ALA A 157 -0.45 -2.09 2.91
N THR A 158 -1.58 -2.00 2.22
CA THR A 158 -1.83 -0.94 1.24
C THR A 158 -2.06 0.40 1.91
N LYS A 159 -2.92 0.46 2.94
CA LYS A 159 -3.08 1.68 3.74
C LYS A 159 -1.74 2.17 4.30
N ARG A 160 -0.88 1.24 4.72
CA ARG A 160 0.45 1.55 5.24
C ARG A 160 1.34 2.15 4.15
N LEU A 161 1.43 1.53 2.97
CA LEU A 161 2.30 1.99 1.87
C LEU A 161 1.71 3.18 1.06
N GLU A 162 0.41 3.45 1.20
CA GLU A 162 -0.26 4.62 0.64
C GLU A 162 -0.37 5.77 1.65
N ALA A 163 0.13 5.63 2.88
CA ALA A 163 0.09 6.73 3.84
C ALA A 163 0.97 7.92 3.38
N ARG A 164 0.89 9.04 4.09
CA ARG A 164 1.76 10.20 3.84
C ARG A 164 3.03 10.01 4.66
N GLY A 165 4.18 9.86 4.01
CA GLY A 165 5.49 9.71 4.67
C GLY A 165 5.98 10.94 5.44
N LYS A 166 5.12 11.94 5.66
CA LYS A 166 5.41 13.24 6.30
C LYS A 166 6.04 13.11 7.69
N ALA A 167 5.80 12.01 8.40
CA ALA A 167 6.34 11.76 9.73
C ALA A 167 7.52 10.78 9.75
N GLY A 168 8.14 10.46 8.60
CA GLY A 168 9.20 9.45 8.54
C GLY A 168 8.70 8.05 8.92
N ARG A 169 7.43 7.78 8.63
CA ARG A 169 6.73 6.50 8.85
C ARG A 169 5.58 6.42 7.85
N PHE A 170 5.28 5.20 7.42
CA PHE A 170 4.19 4.87 6.51
C PHE A 170 4.34 5.51 5.11
N GLY A 171 4.26 4.70 4.06
CA GLY A 171 4.33 5.16 2.67
C GLY A 171 5.75 5.43 2.18
N ALA A 172 6.76 4.98 2.91
CA ALA A 172 8.16 5.15 2.53
C ALA A 172 8.76 3.85 1.99
N ILE A 173 9.69 3.97 1.04
CA ILE A 173 10.25 2.83 0.30
C ILE A 173 10.92 1.78 1.21
N TYR A 174 11.48 2.18 2.36
CA TYR A 174 12.14 1.27 3.31
C TYR A 174 11.17 0.31 4.04
N GLU A 175 9.85 0.53 3.92
CA GLU A 175 8.85 -0.36 4.49
C GLU A 175 8.37 -1.42 3.49
N VAL A 176 8.70 -1.30 2.21
CA VAL A 176 8.20 -2.18 1.15
C VAL A 176 8.61 -3.63 1.41
N ILE A 177 9.91 -3.91 1.63
CA ILE A 177 10.38 -5.27 1.92
C ILE A 177 9.71 -5.84 3.19
N PRO A 178 9.76 -5.16 4.36
CA PRO A 178 9.09 -5.67 5.56
C PRO A 178 7.59 -5.93 5.38
N VAL A 179 6.88 -5.07 4.65
CA VAL A 179 5.44 -5.21 4.43
C VAL A 179 5.14 -6.42 3.54
N PHE A 180 5.88 -6.60 2.44
CA PHE A 180 5.70 -7.77 1.59
C PHE A 180 5.98 -9.07 2.34
N GLU A 181 7.07 -9.14 3.10
CA GLU A 181 7.39 -10.33 3.91
C GLU A 181 6.31 -10.62 4.96
N ALA A 182 5.79 -9.59 5.62
CA ALA A 182 4.72 -9.76 6.61
C ALA A 182 3.45 -10.34 5.97
N VAL A 183 3.05 -9.84 4.80
CA VAL A 183 1.86 -10.36 4.11
C VAL A 183 2.11 -11.78 3.59
N LEU A 184 3.29 -12.07 3.01
CA LEU A 184 3.65 -13.41 2.56
C LEU A 184 3.58 -14.41 3.73
N ALA A 185 4.16 -14.07 4.88
CA ALA A 185 4.15 -14.91 6.07
C ALA A 185 2.73 -15.18 6.59
N VAL A 186 1.84 -14.19 6.58
CA VAL A 186 0.43 -14.37 6.94
C VAL A 186 -0.24 -15.36 5.98
N TYR A 187 -0.02 -15.23 4.67
CA TYR A 187 -0.63 -16.12 3.68
C TYR A 187 -0.08 -17.55 3.77
N GLU A 188 1.22 -17.72 4.01
CA GLU A 188 1.82 -19.03 4.28
C GLU A 188 1.22 -19.68 5.52
N GLN A 189 1.02 -18.90 6.59
CA GLN A 189 0.37 -19.39 7.80
C GLN A 189 -1.09 -19.79 7.56
N LEU A 190 -1.84 -19.00 6.79
CA LEU A 190 -3.21 -19.34 6.41
C LEU A 190 -3.25 -20.62 5.56
N LEU A 191 -2.33 -20.78 4.61
CA LEU A 191 -2.23 -21.96 3.74
C LEU A 191 -1.92 -23.24 4.53
N LYS A 192 -1.11 -23.16 5.60
CA LYS A 192 -0.80 -24.33 6.46
C LYS A 192 -2.05 -25.01 7.01
N ASN A 193 -3.13 -24.26 7.25
CA ASN A 193 -4.39 -24.80 7.75
C ASN A 193 -5.09 -25.73 6.74
N TYR A 194 -4.73 -25.62 5.46
CA TYR A 194 -5.36 -26.34 4.35
C TYR A 194 -4.52 -27.50 3.80
N ASN A 195 -3.24 -27.60 4.18
CA ASN A 195 -2.31 -28.61 3.67
C ASN A 195 -2.71 -30.07 3.99
N SER A 196 -3.46 -30.28 5.08
CA SER A 196 -3.89 -31.62 5.52
C SER A 196 -5.35 -31.94 5.19
N VAL A 197 -6.04 -31.07 4.46
CA VAL A 197 -7.44 -31.28 4.09
C VAL A 197 -7.49 -32.13 2.83
N ASN A 198 -8.15 -33.28 2.92
CA ASN A 198 -8.44 -34.11 1.75
C ASN A 198 -9.74 -33.62 1.10
N TYR A 199 -9.63 -32.79 0.05
CA TYR A 199 -10.76 -32.25 -0.69
C TYR A 199 -11.53 -33.31 -1.51
N ASN A 200 -10.94 -34.48 -1.73
CA ASN A 200 -11.58 -35.60 -2.42
C ASN A 200 -12.43 -36.48 -1.50
N ALA A 201 -12.51 -36.17 -0.20
CA ALA A 201 -13.34 -36.91 0.75
C ALA A 201 -14.82 -36.50 0.67
N ASN A 202 -15.74 -37.46 0.86
CA ASN A 202 -17.17 -37.16 0.93
C ASN A 202 -17.47 -36.22 2.10
N GLY A 203 -18.03 -35.03 1.79
CA GLY A 203 -18.32 -33.99 2.77
C GLY A 203 -17.15 -33.07 3.10
N ALA A 204 -16.08 -33.09 2.30
CA ALA A 204 -15.01 -32.11 2.40
C ALA A 204 -15.53 -30.67 2.13
N PRO A 205 -14.93 -29.64 2.76
CA PRO A 205 -15.27 -28.25 2.46
C PRO A 205 -14.91 -27.91 1.01
N GLU A 206 -15.60 -26.93 0.43
CA GLU A 206 -15.26 -26.42 -0.90
C GLU A 206 -13.80 -25.91 -0.95
N ASP A 207 -13.09 -26.20 -2.04
CA ASP A 207 -11.67 -25.90 -2.24
C ASP A 207 -11.41 -24.48 -2.78
N HIS A 208 -12.45 -23.68 -2.98
CA HIS A 208 -12.32 -22.34 -3.57
C HIS A 208 -11.36 -21.43 -2.80
N LEU A 209 -11.35 -21.53 -1.47
CA LEU A 209 -10.60 -20.65 -0.59
C LEU A 209 -9.09 -20.95 -0.65
N PRO A 210 -8.63 -22.19 -0.41
CA PRO A 210 -7.22 -22.53 -0.54
C PRO A 210 -6.70 -22.29 -1.97
N ILE A 211 -7.48 -22.55 -3.02
CA ILE A 211 -7.08 -22.26 -4.40
C ILE A 211 -6.87 -20.76 -4.61
N ASN A 212 -7.84 -19.92 -4.22
CA ASN A 212 -7.71 -18.47 -4.36
C ASN A 212 -6.59 -17.90 -3.47
N LEU A 213 -6.35 -18.49 -2.30
CA LEU A 213 -5.26 -18.11 -1.39
C LEU A 213 -3.89 -18.42 -2.00
N ARG A 214 -3.70 -19.61 -2.62
CA ARG A 214 -2.46 -19.94 -3.36
C ARG A 214 -2.26 -19.00 -4.54
N ALA A 215 -3.31 -18.71 -5.31
CA ALA A 215 -3.24 -17.77 -6.43
C ALA A 215 -2.84 -16.35 -5.97
N ALA A 216 -3.34 -15.92 -4.82
CA ALA A 216 -3.00 -14.64 -4.21
C ALA A 216 -1.56 -14.60 -3.70
N TRP A 217 -1.11 -15.65 -3.01
CA TRP A 217 0.27 -15.79 -2.56
C TRP A 217 1.24 -15.78 -3.76
N ALA A 218 0.97 -16.57 -4.80
CA ALA A 218 1.80 -16.61 -6.00
C ALA A 218 1.87 -15.25 -6.71
N LYS A 219 0.77 -14.48 -6.69
CA LYS A 219 0.76 -13.13 -7.23
C LYS A 219 1.59 -12.16 -6.38
N LEU A 220 1.51 -12.28 -5.06
CA LEU A 220 2.29 -11.48 -4.11
C LEU A 220 3.79 -11.77 -4.25
N ASP A 221 4.17 -13.05 -4.30
CA ASP A 221 5.54 -13.51 -4.52
C ASP A 221 6.10 -13.00 -5.86
N ALA A 222 5.32 -13.08 -6.93
CA ALA A 222 5.71 -12.53 -8.23
C ALA A 222 5.96 -11.01 -8.23
N TYR A 223 5.35 -10.25 -7.31
CA TYR A 223 5.67 -8.83 -7.12
C TYR A 223 6.85 -8.64 -6.16
N TYR A 224 6.98 -9.50 -5.15
CA TYR A 224 8.12 -9.49 -4.24
C TYR A 224 9.44 -9.71 -4.98
N THR A 225 9.48 -10.68 -5.89
CA THR A 225 10.66 -10.95 -6.74
C THR A 225 11.02 -9.78 -7.65
N LYS A 226 10.06 -8.93 -8.02
CA LYS A 226 10.35 -7.71 -8.80
C LYS A 226 11.06 -6.63 -8.00
N LEU A 227 11.09 -6.74 -6.67
CA LEU A 227 11.89 -5.81 -5.85
C LEU A 227 13.38 -5.98 -6.14
N ASP A 228 13.81 -7.16 -6.60
CA ASP A 228 15.20 -7.42 -7.03
C ASP A 228 15.59 -6.66 -8.31
N ASP A 229 14.63 -6.16 -9.09
CA ASP A 229 14.89 -5.35 -10.29
C ASP A 229 15.57 -4.01 -9.95
N SER A 230 15.53 -3.58 -8.68
CA SER A 230 16.18 -2.36 -8.22
C SER A 230 16.81 -2.51 -6.84
N PRO A 231 18.13 -2.24 -6.70
CA PRO A 231 18.80 -2.31 -5.39
C PRO A 231 18.31 -1.26 -4.40
N VAL A 232 17.47 -0.30 -4.83
CA VAL A 232 16.95 0.80 -4.02
C VAL A 232 16.08 0.29 -2.87
N TYR A 233 15.25 -0.75 -3.06
CA TYR A 233 14.39 -1.28 -1.99
C TYR A 233 15.21 -1.86 -0.83
N PHE A 234 16.23 -2.66 -1.16
CA PHE A 234 17.17 -3.18 -0.18
C PHE A 234 17.99 -2.06 0.47
N ALA A 235 18.54 -1.15 -0.34
CA ALA A 235 19.33 -0.03 0.15
C ALA A 235 18.54 0.85 1.13
N ALA A 236 17.27 1.15 0.83
CA ALA A 236 16.40 1.92 1.71
C ALA A 236 16.20 1.23 3.06
N THR A 237 15.90 -0.07 3.04
CA THR A 237 15.71 -0.88 4.25
C THR A 237 17.00 -0.91 5.08
N CYS A 238 18.15 -1.10 4.44
CA CYS A 238 19.47 -1.13 5.10
C CYS A 238 19.96 0.22 5.62
N LEU A 239 19.61 1.34 4.97
CA LEU A 239 20.03 2.69 5.39
C LEU A 239 19.10 3.28 6.46
N HIS A 240 17.97 2.65 6.73
CA HIS A 240 17.09 3.06 7.81
C HIS A 240 17.67 2.65 9.18
N PRO A 241 17.82 3.57 10.16
CA PRO A 241 18.54 3.27 11.42
C PRO A 241 17.92 2.15 12.28
N TYR A 242 16.61 1.97 12.18
CA TYR A 242 15.87 0.86 12.82
C TYR A 242 15.92 -0.45 12.00
N TYR A 243 15.53 -0.42 10.71
CA TYR A 243 15.50 -1.60 9.82
C TYR A 243 16.85 -2.05 9.29
N ARG A 244 17.94 -1.39 9.68
CA ARG A 244 19.29 -1.63 9.17
C ARG A 244 19.72 -3.10 9.09
N SER A 245 19.34 -3.91 10.08
CA SER A 245 19.62 -5.35 10.14
C SER A 245 18.39 -6.22 9.88
N TYR A 246 17.31 -5.64 9.36
CA TYR A 246 16.07 -6.35 9.05
C TYR A 246 16.35 -7.49 8.06
N CYS A 247 16.89 -7.18 6.88
CA CYS A 247 17.20 -8.18 5.86
C CYS A 247 18.21 -9.23 6.36
N GLU A 248 19.25 -8.81 7.11
CA GLU A 248 20.23 -9.73 7.72
C GLU A 248 19.57 -10.73 8.68
N ASN A 249 18.49 -10.33 9.35
CA ASN A 249 17.74 -11.16 10.28
C ASN A 249 16.67 -12.02 9.58
N SER A 250 15.94 -11.45 8.63
CA SER A 250 14.88 -12.15 7.89
C SER A 250 15.44 -13.18 6.92
N TRP A 251 16.63 -12.95 6.35
CA TRP A 251 17.23 -13.80 5.30
C TRP A 251 18.41 -14.62 5.82
N ARG A 252 18.41 -14.99 7.11
CA ARG A 252 19.51 -15.77 7.73
C ARG A 252 19.76 -17.10 7.03
N ASP A 253 18.72 -17.70 6.47
CA ASP A 253 18.74 -18.96 5.73
C ASP A 253 19.04 -18.78 4.23
N LYS A 254 19.17 -17.53 3.75
CA LYS A 254 19.34 -17.18 2.33
C LYS A 254 20.56 -16.28 2.11
N PRO A 255 21.79 -16.79 2.35
CA PRO A 255 23.01 -15.98 2.25
C PRO A 255 23.24 -15.41 0.83
N SER A 256 22.87 -16.16 -0.22
CA SER A 256 22.98 -15.71 -1.60
C SER A 256 22.13 -14.46 -1.90
N TRP A 257 20.97 -14.31 -1.25
CA TRP A 257 20.12 -13.13 -1.38
C TRP A 257 20.80 -11.91 -0.78
N LEU A 258 21.42 -12.07 0.40
CA LEU A 258 22.17 -11.00 1.06
C LEU A 258 23.41 -10.60 0.26
N GLU A 259 24.13 -11.56 -0.33
CA GLU A 259 25.30 -11.29 -1.17
C GLU A 259 24.92 -10.46 -2.41
N ALA A 260 23.91 -10.90 -3.17
CA ALA A 260 23.44 -10.21 -4.37
C ALA A 260 22.96 -8.78 -4.06
N ASN A 261 22.14 -8.63 -3.01
CA ASN A 261 21.59 -7.34 -2.61
C ASN A 261 22.67 -6.38 -2.05
N ASN A 262 23.63 -6.88 -1.28
CA ASN A 262 24.75 -6.06 -0.84
C ASN A 262 25.65 -5.62 -2.00
N ALA A 263 25.85 -6.48 -3.02
CA ALA A 263 26.57 -6.08 -4.23
C ALA A 263 25.84 -4.92 -4.94
N GLY A 264 24.51 -4.99 -5.07
CA GLY A 264 23.70 -3.90 -5.61
C GLY A 264 23.79 -2.60 -4.80
N LEU A 265 23.73 -2.68 -3.46
CA LEU A 265 23.95 -1.53 -2.58
C LEU A 265 25.36 -0.93 -2.75
N GLN A 266 26.39 -1.76 -2.90
CA GLN A 266 27.75 -1.27 -3.12
C GLN A 266 27.91 -0.57 -4.46
N GLN A 267 27.24 -1.05 -5.52
CA GLN A 267 27.21 -0.37 -6.81
C GLN A 267 26.52 1.00 -6.71
N LEU A 268 25.38 1.10 -6.03
CA LEU A 268 24.73 2.37 -5.74
C LEU A 268 25.65 3.30 -4.95
N TRP A 269 26.27 2.78 -3.89
CA TRP A 269 27.17 3.55 -3.03
C TRP A 269 28.38 4.10 -3.80
N ALA A 270 28.94 3.34 -4.74
CA ALA A 270 30.06 3.78 -5.57
C ALA A 270 29.77 5.07 -6.35
N LEU A 271 28.52 5.34 -6.74
CA LEU A 271 28.12 6.57 -7.43
C LEU A 271 28.21 7.82 -6.54
N TYR A 272 28.17 7.64 -5.22
CA TYR A 272 28.19 8.73 -4.24
C TYR A 272 29.55 8.94 -3.61
N ARG A 273 30.46 7.96 -3.73
CA ARG A 273 31.82 8.07 -3.24
C ARG A 273 32.53 9.24 -3.95
N PRO A 274 33.29 10.07 -3.22
CA PRO A 274 34.14 11.05 -3.86
C PRO A 274 35.20 10.32 -4.69
N GLN A 275 35.49 10.83 -5.89
CA GLN A 275 36.73 10.43 -6.56
C GLN A 275 37.89 10.82 -5.65
N ILE A 276 38.69 9.84 -5.20
CA ILE A 276 39.82 10.08 -4.31
C ILE A 276 40.80 10.99 -5.03
N GLN A 277 40.74 12.31 -4.77
CA GLN A 277 41.87 13.18 -5.02
C GLN A 277 42.84 12.93 -3.88
N ARG A 278 43.99 12.32 -4.19
CA ARG A 278 45.07 12.14 -3.22
C ARG A 278 45.36 13.51 -2.59
N PRO A 279 45.29 13.66 -1.25
CA PRO A 279 45.64 14.92 -0.63
C PRO A 279 47.08 15.25 -1.01
N SER A 280 47.32 16.41 -1.64
CA SER A 280 48.69 16.90 -1.79
C SER A 280 49.22 17.13 -0.38
N ARG A 281 50.29 16.43 0.00
CA ARG A 281 50.95 16.64 1.29
C ARG A 281 51.17 18.15 1.49
N PRO A 282 50.62 18.76 2.55
CA PRO A 282 50.94 20.15 2.84
C PRO A 282 52.46 20.26 3.10
N PRO A 283 53.11 21.35 2.67
CA PRO A 283 54.53 21.55 2.94
C PRO A 283 54.77 21.56 4.45
N VAL A 284 55.74 20.77 4.90
CA VAL A 284 56.16 20.66 6.30
C VAL A 284 56.58 22.06 6.78
N ARG A 285 55.84 22.64 7.73
CA ARG A 285 56.29 23.83 8.46
C ARG A 285 57.12 23.37 9.64
N LEU A 286 58.39 23.76 9.67
CA LEU A 286 59.26 23.61 10.83
C LEU A 286 58.84 24.63 11.89
N SER A 287 58.12 24.18 12.91
CA SER A 287 57.92 24.90 14.17
C SER A 287 58.67 24.16 15.27
N SER A 288 59.24 24.91 16.21
CA SER A 288 59.97 24.41 17.38
C SER A 288 59.32 25.00 18.63
N GLY A 289 58.61 24.17 19.39
CA GLY A 289 58.07 24.54 20.69
C GLY A 289 57.21 23.45 21.35
N ILE A 290 56.92 23.62 22.65
CA ILE A 290 56.07 22.73 23.46
C ILE A 290 54.68 22.55 22.81
N ASN A 291 54.16 23.55 22.09
CA ASN A 291 52.94 23.43 21.31
C ASN A 291 53.04 22.36 20.21
N ASP A 292 54.21 22.14 19.61
CA ASP A 292 54.40 21.09 18.60
C ASP A 292 54.40 19.71 19.24
N THR A 293 54.91 19.57 20.46
CA THR A 293 54.82 18.31 21.22
C THR A 293 53.39 18.02 21.69
N ILE A 294 52.66 19.04 22.14
CA ILE A 294 51.24 18.91 22.50
C ILE A 294 50.43 18.57 21.24
N ASN A 295 50.66 19.28 20.13
CA ASN A 295 50.01 18.98 18.85
C ASN A 295 50.40 17.58 18.34
N ALA A 296 51.63 17.12 18.53
CA ALA A 296 52.04 15.77 18.13
C ALA A 296 51.37 14.68 18.97
N LEU A 297 51.10 14.93 20.26
CA LEU A 297 50.37 14.02 21.14
C LEU A 297 48.85 14.07 20.92
N VAL A 298 48.28 15.25 20.66
CA VAL A 298 46.86 15.44 20.36
C VAL A 298 46.51 14.90 18.96
N ASN A 299 47.43 15.07 18.00
CA ASN A 299 47.31 14.52 16.65
C ASN A 299 47.96 13.14 16.51
N ALA A 300 48.44 12.53 17.61
CA ALA A 300 48.91 11.15 17.57
C ALA A 300 47.71 10.27 17.26
N GLU A 301 47.80 9.50 16.17
CA GLU A 301 46.72 8.61 15.79
C GLU A 301 46.45 7.62 16.93
N PRO A 302 45.21 7.59 17.48
CA PRO A 302 44.83 6.61 18.48
C PRO A 302 45.10 5.19 17.97
N TYR A 303 45.46 4.27 18.87
CA TYR A 303 45.57 2.86 18.53
C TYR A 303 44.23 2.36 17.94
N GLY A 304 44.22 2.03 16.64
CA GLY A 304 43.01 1.68 15.86
C GLY A 304 42.52 2.74 14.85
N ALA A 305 43.11 3.94 14.82
CA ALA A 305 42.73 4.98 13.84
C ALA A 305 43.06 4.59 12.38
N VAL A 306 44.13 3.84 12.17
CA VAL A 306 44.53 3.29 10.85
C VAL A 306 43.42 2.40 10.26
N GLU A 307 42.80 1.52 11.07
CA GLU A 307 41.69 0.67 10.63
C GLU A 307 40.44 1.50 10.27
N VAL A 308 40.16 2.58 11.01
CA VAL A 308 39.02 3.47 10.73
C VAL A 308 39.26 4.37 9.52
N THR A 309 40.52 4.70 9.18
CA THR A 309 40.86 5.46 7.98
C THR A 309 40.76 4.66 6.69
N GLU A 310 40.92 3.33 6.75
CA GLU A 310 40.75 2.46 5.58
C GLU A 310 39.28 2.12 5.29
N MET A 311 38.42 2.15 6.31
CA MET A 311 36.99 1.90 6.16
C MET A 311 36.25 3.04 5.46
N ASP A 312 35.36 2.70 4.53
CA ASP A 312 34.49 3.68 3.88
C ASP A 312 33.39 4.21 4.82
N GLU A 313 32.67 5.27 4.42
CA GLU A 313 31.61 5.87 5.24
C GLU A 313 30.50 4.86 5.60
N LEU A 314 30.13 3.96 4.66
CA LEU A 314 29.09 2.96 4.86
C LEU A 314 29.48 1.95 5.94
N GLU A 315 30.70 1.42 5.86
CA GLU A 315 31.24 0.48 6.84
C GLU A 315 31.47 1.12 8.21
N ARG A 316 31.84 2.40 8.25
CA ARG A 316 31.95 3.13 9.52
C ARG A 316 30.60 3.35 10.17
N TRP A 317 29.58 3.75 9.41
CA TRP A 317 28.22 3.96 9.91
C TRP A 317 27.61 2.65 10.45
N ARG A 318 27.48 1.64 9.59
CA ARG A 318 28.11 0.33 9.84
C ARG A 318 28.43 -0.06 11.30
N ARG A 319 29.70 0.01 11.65
CA ARG A 319 30.19 -0.54 12.92
C ARG A 319 30.02 0.40 14.10
N LEU A 320 29.98 1.71 13.88
CA LEU A 320 30.20 2.70 14.93
C LEU A 320 28.93 3.43 15.38
N GLU A 321 27.92 3.57 14.53
CA GLU A 321 26.68 4.26 14.93
C GLU A 321 25.71 3.33 15.68
N PRO A 322 25.10 3.80 16.78
CA PRO A 322 24.12 3.02 17.51
C PRO A 322 22.86 2.81 16.68
N ARG A 323 22.24 1.63 16.85
CA ARG A 323 20.95 1.32 16.25
C ARG A 323 19.83 2.06 16.96
N TRP A 324 18.77 2.38 16.23
CA TRP A 324 17.57 2.89 16.87
C TRP A 324 16.88 1.82 17.70
N THR A 325 16.38 2.23 18.86
CA THR A 325 15.47 1.41 19.66
C THR A 325 14.07 1.43 19.05
N GLN A 326 13.24 0.46 19.43
CA GLN A 326 11.83 0.43 19.06
C GLN A 326 11.10 1.70 19.54
N GLU A 327 11.39 2.17 20.75
CA GLU A 327 10.81 3.41 21.29
C GLU A 327 11.12 4.62 20.41
N GLN A 328 12.36 4.77 19.93
CA GLN A 328 12.74 5.88 19.04
C GLN A 328 11.98 5.84 17.71
N PHE A 329 11.78 4.63 17.17
CA PHE A 329 10.98 4.44 15.96
C PHE A 329 9.50 4.79 16.20
N GLU A 330 8.92 4.30 17.30
CA GLU A 330 7.51 4.51 17.67
C GLU A 330 7.20 5.97 18.08
N GLN A 331 8.18 6.70 18.62
CA GLN A 331 8.06 8.12 18.97
C GLN A 331 8.13 9.07 17.76
N GLY A 332 8.41 8.56 16.56
CA GLY A 332 8.38 9.37 15.33
C GLY A 332 9.74 9.81 14.85
N GLY A 333 10.78 9.01 15.15
CA GLY A 333 12.09 9.22 14.56
C GLY A 333 12.00 9.32 13.04
N ASN A 334 12.38 10.47 12.50
CA ASN A 334 12.43 10.70 11.06
C ASN A 334 13.83 10.30 10.55
N PRO A 335 13.95 9.24 9.71
CA PRO A 335 15.25 8.74 9.26
C PRO A 335 15.98 9.77 8.38
N VAL A 336 15.27 10.62 7.65
CA VAL A 336 15.87 11.72 6.87
C VAL A 336 16.49 12.77 7.81
N SER A 337 15.79 13.13 8.89
CA SER A 337 16.33 14.06 9.89
C SER A 337 17.59 13.50 10.58
N TYR A 338 17.62 12.19 10.85
CA TYR A 338 18.81 11.50 11.33
C TYR A 338 19.99 11.63 10.37
N TRP A 339 19.78 11.33 9.08
CA TRP A 339 20.85 11.45 8.09
C TRP A 339 21.31 12.89 7.86
N ILE A 340 20.40 13.87 7.95
CA ILE A 340 20.76 15.29 7.95
C ILE A 340 21.69 15.62 9.12
N SER A 341 21.39 15.14 10.33
CA SER A 341 22.23 15.38 11.51
C SER A 341 23.61 14.73 11.41
N LEU A 342 23.72 13.62 10.68
CA LEU A 342 24.96 12.89 10.45
C LEU A 342 25.77 13.37 9.25
N ARG A 343 25.24 14.31 8.45
CA ARG A 343 25.92 14.84 7.26
C ARG A 343 27.33 15.40 7.53
N PRO A 344 27.63 16.06 8.67
CA PRO A 344 29.00 16.48 8.97
C PRO A 344 29.98 15.33 9.14
N LYS A 345 29.50 14.15 9.58
CA LYS A 345 30.31 12.95 9.84
C LYS A 345 30.38 12.02 8.62
N TYR A 346 29.30 11.91 7.87
CA TYR A 346 29.15 11.03 6.71
C TYR A 346 28.55 11.79 5.51
N PRO A 347 29.29 12.74 4.92
CA PRO A 347 28.72 13.68 3.94
C PRO A 347 28.20 13.01 2.66
N HIS A 348 28.85 11.94 2.20
CA HIS A 348 28.47 11.26 0.96
C HIS A 348 27.40 10.21 1.21
N LEU A 349 27.53 9.46 2.30
CA LEU A 349 26.56 8.46 2.68
C LEU A 349 25.22 9.09 3.07
N ALA A 350 25.25 10.22 3.79
CA ALA A 350 24.04 10.98 4.10
C ALA A 350 23.32 11.44 2.82
N ARG A 351 24.05 11.82 1.76
CA ARG A 351 23.45 12.17 0.47
C ARG A 351 22.72 10.97 -0.14
N LEU A 352 23.41 9.82 -0.25
CA LEU A 352 22.79 8.57 -0.74
C LEU A 352 21.53 8.21 0.06
N ALA A 353 21.64 8.25 1.39
CA ALA A 353 20.54 7.86 2.26
C ALA A 353 19.36 8.80 2.15
N ILE A 354 19.57 10.12 2.07
CA ILE A 354 18.48 11.09 1.88
C ILE A 354 17.81 10.87 0.52
N ASP A 355 18.58 10.70 -0.55
CA ASP A 355 18.06 10.51 -1.91
C ASP A 355 17.21 9.23 -2.01
N ILE A 356 17.63 8.15 -1.34
CA ILE A 356 16.89 6.88 -1.33
C ILE A 356 15.68 6.93 -0.38
N LEU A 357 15.85 7.39 0.86
CA LEU A 357 14.80 7.33 1.89
C LEU A 357 13.64 8.30 1.63
N THR A 358 13.84 9.28 0.74
CA THR A 358 12.78 10.21 0.31
C THR A 358 11.93 9.68 -0.85
N ILE A 359 12.27 8.50 -1.41
CA ILE A 359 11.47 7.86 -2.44
C ILE A 359 10.16 7.33 -1.82
N PRO A 360 8.99 7.73 -2.35
CA PRO A 360 7.72 7.21 -1.87
C PRO A 360 7.54 5.73 -2.26
N ALA A 361 6.88 4.95 -1.40
CA ALA A 361 6.59 3.54 -1.69
C ALA A 361 5.57 3.35 -2.82
N SER A 362 4.71 4.35 -3.07
CA SER A 362 3.64 4.29 -4.05
C SER A 362 3.40 5.65 -4.73
N SER A 363 2.77 5.61 -5.90
CA SER A 363 2.32 6.81 -6.62
C SER A 363 1.07 7.46 -6.01
N CYS A 364 0.55 6.95 -4.89
CA CYS A 364 -0.69 7.44 -4.28
C CYS A 364 -0.57 8.84 -3.68
N GLU A 365 0.64 9.33 -3.41
CA GLU A 365 0.85 10.76 -3.14
C GLU A 365 0.46 11.62 -4.35
N CYS A 366 0.84 11.21 -5.56
CA CYS A 366 0.44 11.87 -6.80
C CYS A 366 -1.07 11.74 -7.05
N GLU A 367 -1.66 10.57 -6.82
CA GLU A 367 -3.12 10.37 -7.00
C GLU A 367 -3.96 11.23 -6.05
N ARG A 368 -3.50 11.41 -4.80
CA ARG A 368 -4.16 12.32 -3.86
C ARG A 368 -4.05 13.77 -4.31
N LEU A 369 -2.88 14.17 -4.81
CA LEU A 369 -2.69 15.49 -5.42
C LEU A 369 -3.67 15.69 -6.59
N PHE A 370 -3.83 14.70 -7.47
CA PHE A 370 -4.81 14.77 -8.55
C PHE A 370 -6.27 14.79 -8.07
N SER A 371 -6.57 14.08 -6.98
CA SER A 371 -7.91 14.07 -6.38
C SER A 371 -8.26 15.43 -5.77
N GLU A 372 -7.31 16.08 -5.07
CA GLU A 372 -7.43 17.45 -4.55
C GLU A 372 -7.59 18.48 -5.69
N LEU A 373 -6.98 18.22 -6.85
CA LEU A 373 -7.17 19.02 -8.06
C LEU A 373 -8.50 18.73 -8.76
N GLY A 374 -9.14 17.60 -8.51
CA GLY A 374 -10.45 17.23 -9.08
C GLY A 374 -11.50 18.30 -8.82
N ASP A 375 -11.58 18.80 -7.58
CA ASP A 375 -12.48 19.89 -7.18
C ASP A 375 -12.19 21.21 -7.91
N LEU A 376 -10.94 21.44 -8.31
CA LEU A 376 -10.54 22.60 -9.12
C LEU A 376 -10.87 22.43 -10.60
N LEU A 377 -10.97 21.19 -11.08
CA LEU A 377 -11.18 20.82 -12.48
C LEU A 377 -12.65 20.50 -12.83
N GLU A 378 -13.49 20.23 -11.83
CA GLU A 378 -14.93 19.99 -11.98
C GLU A 378 -15.71 21.21 -12.51
N PRO A 379 -16.93 21.04 -13.11
CA PRO A 379 -17.34 21.69 -14.37
C PRO A 379 -17.49 23.22 -14.37
N ARG A 380 -17.28 23.89 -13.23
CA ARG A 380 -17.42 25.34 -13.05
C ARG A 380 -16.20 26.16 -13.45
N ARG A 381 -15.00 25.59 -13.66
CA ARG A 381 -13.78 26.33 -14.06
C ARG A 381 -13.11 25.78 -15.32
N ARG A 382 -13.78 25.83 -16.47
CA ARG A 382 -13.34 25.30 -17.78
C ARG A 382 -12.10 25.97 -18.42
N LYS A 383 -11.31 26.80 -17.73
CA LYS A 383 -10.23 27.61 -18.35
C LYS A 383 -8.97 27.81 -17.50
N ILE A 384 -8.68 26.96 -16.52
CA ILE A 384 -7.37 27.01 -15.84
C ILE A 384 -6.36 26.25 -16.70
N GLY A 385 -5.30 26.92 -17.16
CA GLY A 385 -4.20 26.28 -17.88
C GLY A 385 -3.38 25.35 -16.97
N SER A 386 -2.76 24.31 -17.54
CA SER A 386 -1.94 23.31 -16.80
C SER A 386 -0.86 23.94 -15.94
N GLN A 387 -0.21 25.00 -16.43
CA GLN A 387 0.85 25.71 -15.73
C GLN A 387 0.34 26.47 -14.49
N LEU A 388 -0.80 27.16 -14.61
CA LEU A 388 -1.43 27.85 -13.47
C LEU A 388 -1.92 26.83 -12.43
N LEU A 389 -2.45 25.69 -12.87
CA LEU A 389 -2.84 24.59 -12.00
C LEU A 389 -1.65 24.05 -11.18
N ALA A 390 -0.51 23.83 -11.84
CA ALA A 390 0.73 23.40 -11.19
C ALA A 390 1.22 24.44 -10.17
N ALA A 391 1.24 25.73 -10.54
CA ALA A 391 1.66 26.81 -9.65
C ALA A 391 0.74 26.90 -8.40
N ILE A 392 -0.58 26.83 -8.58
CA ILE A 392 -1.54 26.82 -7.47
C ILE A 392 -1.27 25.65 -6.53
N GLN A 393 -1.01 24.46 -7.07
CA GLN A 393 -0.75 23.28 -6.25
C GLN A 393 0.58 23.37 -5.50
N CYS A 394 1.63 23.90 -6.13
CA CYS A 394 2.91 24.18 -5.47
C CYS A 394 2.74 25.16 -4.30
N ILE A 395 2.04 26.28 -4.52
CA ILE A 395 1.78 27.29 -3.48
C ILE A 395 0.98 26.70 -2.32
N ARG A 396 -0.06 25.89 -2.61
CA ARG A 396 -0.82 25.18 -1.57
C ARG A 396 0.08 24.27 -0.75
N SER A 397 0.87 23.43 -1.41
CA SER A 397 1.81 22.52 -0.77
C SER A 397 2.81 23.25 0.13
N TRP A 398 3.40 24.36 -0.35
CA TRP A 398 4.32 25.18 0.44
C TRP A 398 3.63 25.84 1.63
N ARG A 399 2.43 26.39 1.45
CA ARG A 399 1.67 26.99 2.55
C ARG A 399 1.35 25.96 3.62
N ASP A 400 0.95 24.76 3.23
CA ASP A 400 0.65 23.66 4.15
C ASP A 400 1.91 23.13 4.86
N ALA A 401 3.07 23.24 4.22
CA ALA A 401 4.38 22.99 4.83
C ALA A 401 4.88 24.15 5.73
N GLY A 402 4.10 25.22 5.87
CA GLY A 402 4.40 26.35 6.76
C GLY A 402 5.26 27.45 6.12
N PHE A 403 5.56 27.38 4.83
CA PHE A 403 6.22 28.47 4.11
C PHE A 403 5.23 29.64 3.96
N LYS A 404 5.66 30.82 4.38
CA LYS A 404 4.88 32.06 4.26
C LYS A 404 5.39 32.88 3.08
N PRO A 405 4.51 33.55 2.33
CA PRO A 405 4.96 34.55 1.38
C PRO A 405 5.73 35.66 2.10
N PRO A 406 6.70 36.31 1.44
CA PRO A 406 7.41 37.47 2.00
C PRO A 406 6.41 38.53 2.48
N SER A 407 6.70 39.21 3.60
CA SER A 407 5.83 40.21 4.22
C SER A 407 5.55 41.44 3.35
N ASP A 408 6.34 41.64 2.29
CA ASP A 408 6.39 42.89 1.53
C ASP A 408 5.74 42.79 0.14
N SER A 409 4.88 41.80 -0.11
CA SER A 409 4.10 41.80 -1.36
C SER A 409 2.94 42.79 -1.24
N VAL A 410 3.19 44.02 -1.71
CA VAL A 410 2.13 44.97 -2.09
C VAL A 410 1.16 44.22 -3.00
N VAL A 411 -0.06 43.98 -2.52
CA VAL A 411 -1.14 43.38 -3.31
C VAL A 411 -1.63 44.46 -4.27
N SER A 412 -0.91 44.67 -5.36
CA SER A 412 -1.52 45.23 -6.56
C SER A 412 -2.36 44.13 -7.21
N ASP A 413 -3.51 44.47 -7.78
CA ASP A 413 -4.32 43.54 -8.59
C ASP A 413 -3.52 43.15 -9.84
N VAL A 414 -2.69 42.11 -9.73
CA VAL A 414 -1.90 41.56 -10.83
C VAL A 414 -2.77 40.54 -11.57
N THR A 415 -2.96 40.76 -12.86
CA THR A 415 -3.73 39.86 -13.72
C THR A 415 -2.98 38.54 -13.99
N ASP A 416 -3.71 37.48 -14.34
CA ASP A 416 -3.12 36.16 -14.66
C ASP A 416 -2.00 36.24 -15.73
N ALA A 417 -2.14 37.16 -16.70
CA ALA A 417 -1.16 37.40 -17.75
C ALA A 417 0.14 38.06 -17.22
N GLU A 418 0.02 38.96 -16.26
CA GLU A 418 1.16 39.63 -15.62
C GLU A 418 1.90 38.67 -14.70
N VAL A 419 1.21 37.81 -13.95
CA VAL A 419 1.83 36.76 -13.12
C VAL A 419 2.63 35.78 -14.00
N ALA A 420 2.04 35.35 -15.13
CA ALA A 420 2.72 34.48 -16.09
C ALA A 420 3.99 35.11 -16.68
N ALA A 421 3.97 36.42 -16.93
CA ALA A 421 5.11 37.18 -17.44
C ALA A 421 6.20 37.42 -16.38
N ILE A 422 5.83 37.83 -15.16
CA ILE A 422 6.76 38.15 -14.05
C ILE A 422 7.58 36.92 -13.66
N TYR A 423 6.92 35.79 -13.50
CA TYR A 423 7.56 34.54 -13.07
C TYR A 423 7.96 33.64 -14.24
N ASN A 424 7.80 34.13 -15.48
CA ASN A 424 8.20 33.44 -16.71
C ASN A 424 7.66 32.00 -16.77
N ILE A 425 6.45 31.80 -16.23
CA ILE A 425 5.83 30.48 -16.00
C ILE A 425 5.57 29.75 -17.33
N CYS A 426 5.46 30.50 -18.44
CA CYS A 426 5.20 29.96 -19.77
C CYS A 426 6.43 29.48 -20.56
N LYS A 427 7.64 29.54 -19.99
CA LYS A 427 8.88 29.11 -20.68
C LYS A 427 9.48 27.79 -20.16
N TRP A 428 8.67 26.94 -19.55
CA TRP A 428 9.16 25.66 -19.02
C TRP A 428 9.24 24.56 -20.09
N ASP A 429 8.56 24.74 -21.22
CA ASP A 429 8.48 23.76 -22.33
C ASP A 429 9.41 24.07 -23.51
N SER A 430 10.30 25.07 -23.40
CA SER A 430 11.19 25.44 -24.53
C SER A 430 12.49 24.62 -24.63
N ASP A 431 12.73 23.68 -23.71
CA ASP A 431 13.90 22.79 -23.72
C ASP A 431 13.47 21.30 -23.64
N VAL A 432 12.72 20.83 -24.65
CA VAL A 432 12.65 19.39 -25.03
C VAL A 432 12.69 19.26 -26.56
#